data_AF-A0A9X2DBL1-F1
#
_entry.id   AF-A0A9X2DBL1-F1
#
_cell.length_a   1.000
_cell.length_b   1.000
_cell.length_c   1.000
_cell.angle_alpha   90.00
_cell.angle_beta   90.00
_cell.angle_gamma   90.00
#
_symmetry.space_group_name_H-M   'P 1'
#
loop_
_entity.id
_entity.type
_entity.pdbx_description
1 polymer ?
#
loop_
_entity_poly.entity_id
_entity_poly.type
_entity_poly.pdbx_seq_one_letter_code
_entity_poly.pdbx_strand_id
1 'polypeptide(L)'
;MTTTHPDVLEPYIEDDATEQHEKPEVVDFDELIREGAAGIDQARATLITHVVRARRAGRSWAGIAAPLGITRQAAWERFHGHVDHAERLLGPADPDTTENPATGPAASRQSSTTDQREEGSGA
;
A
#
# COMPACT_ATOMS: atom_id res chain seq x y z
N MET A 1 -67.77 49.96 -42.65
CA MET A 1 -66.56 50.57 -43.25
C MET A 1 -65.35 49.83 -42.72
N THR A 2 -64.60 49.27 -43.65
CA THR A 2 -63.40 48.43 -43.49
C THR A 2 -62.18 49.23 -43.03
N THR A 3 -61.34 48.61 -42.19
CA THR A 3 -59.85 48.67 -42.10
C THR A 3 -59.51 47.60 -41.05
N THR A 4 -59.05 46.37 -41.31
CA THR A 4 -57.93 45.87 -42.14
C THR A 4 -56.60 46.56 -41.84
N HIS A 5 -55.90 46.11 -40.81
CA HIS A 5 -54.56 45.53 -40.99
C HIS A 5 -54.19 44.62 -39.80
N PRO A 6 -53.72 43.39 -40.04
CA PRO A 6 -53.17 42.48 -39.05
C PRO A 6 -51.68 42.80 -38.79
N ASP A 7 -51.00 41.94 -38.03
CA ASP A 7 -49.53 41.85 -37.96
C ASP A 7 -48.83 42.71 -36.91
N VAL A 8 -48.99 42.31 -35.64
CA VAL A 8 -47.87 42.33 -34.71
C VAL A 8 -47.78 40.91 -34.16
N LEU A 9 -47.00 40.07 -34.85
CA LEU A 9 -46.38 38.89 -34.27
C LEU A 9 -45.71 39.32 -32.95
N GLU A 10 -46.29 38.96 -31.81
CA GLU A 10 -45.50 38.83 -30.60
C GLU A 10 -44.32 37.91 -30.95
N PRO A 11 -43.08 38.28 -30.60
CA PRO A 11 -41.95 37.41 -30.84
C PRO A 11 -42.25 36.09 -30.13
N TYR A 12 -42.49 35.06 -30.93
CA TYR A 12 -42.50 33.68 -30.51
C TYR A 12 -41.19 33.51 -29.75
N ILE A 13 -41.26 33.44 -28.42
CA ILE A 13 -40.12 33.01 -27.61
C ILE A 13 -39.94 31.56 -28.06
N GLU A 14 -39.04 31.35 -29.00
CA GLU A 14 -38.43 30.06 -29.21
C GLU A 14 -37.74 29.73 -27.89
N ASP A 15 -38.48 29.11 -26.97
CA ASP A 15 -37.93 28.20 -25.96
C ASP A 15 -37.32 27.00 -26.72
N ASP A 16 -36.30 27.28 -27.53
CA ASP A 16 -35.36 26.31 -28.09
C ASP A 16 -33.99 26.56 -27.45
N ALA A 17 -33.99 26.90 -26.15
CA ALA A 17 -32.85 26.58 -25.31
C ALA A 17 -32.92 25.08 -25.09
N THR A 18 -32.40 24.34 -26.07
CA THR A 18 -32.15 22.91 -26.02
C THR A 18 -31.73 22.52 -24.59
N GLU A 19 -32.59 21.82 -23.87
CA GLU A 19 -32.20 21.01 -22.71
C GLU A 19 -31.29 19.90 -23.25
N GLN A 20 -30.06 20.28 -23.62
CA GLN A 20 -28.93 19.38 -23.60
C GLN A 20 -28.70 19.10 -22.12
N HIS A 21 -29.58 18.31 -21.52
CA HIS A 21 -29.24 17.49 -20.38
C HIS A 21 -28.12 16.58 -20.88
N GLU A 22 -26.90 17.09 -20.80
CA GLU A 22 -25.68 16.31 -20.85
C GLU A 22 -25.88 15.23 -19.82
N LYS A 23 -26.30 14.06 -20.31
CA LYS A 23 -26.61 12.89 -19.51
C LYS A 23 -25.35 12.67 -18.68
N PRO A 24 -25.42 12.79 -17.34
CA PRO A 24 -24.22 12.77 -16.53
C PRO A 24 -23.46 11.50 -16.89
N GLU A 25 -22.19 11.66 -17.27
CA GLU A 25 -21.28 10.55 -17.43
C GLU A 25 -21.37 9.73 -16.14
N VAL A 26 -22.02 8.57 -16.22
CA VAL A 26 -22.19 7.71 -15.06
C VAL A 26 -20.82 7.12 -14.82
N VAL A 27 -20.08 7.74 -13.91
CA VAL A 27 -18.80 7.22 -13.43
C VAL A 27 -19.09 5.85 -12.82
N ASP A 28 -18.49 4.81 -13.40
CA ASP A 28 -18.55 3.46 -12.84
C ASP A 28 -17.59 3.40 -11.64
N PHE A 29 -18.10 3.75 -10.47
CA PHE A 29 -17.33 3.70 -9.23
C PHE A 29 -16.86 2.28 -8.89
N ASP A 30 -17.59 1.24 -9.30
CA ASP A 30 -17.17 -0.15 -9.07
C ASP A 30 -15.97 -0.52 -9.95
N GLU A 31 -15.89 0.01 -11.17
CA GLU A 31 -14.68 -0.07 -12.00
C GLU A 31 -13.50 0.66 -11.36
N LEU A 32 -13.70 1.91 -10.92
CA LEU A 32 -12.63 2.69 -10.26
C LEU A 32 -12.12 2.01 -8.98
N ILE A 33 -13.02 1.43 -8.18
CA ILE A 33 -12.64 0.68 -6.98
C ILE A 33 -11.82 -0.57 -7.34
N ARG A 34 -12.23 -1.31 -8.38
CA ARG A 34 -11.48 -2.49 -8.84
C ARG A 34 -10.09 -2.11 -9.36
N GLU A 35 -9.98 -1.01 -10.10
CA GLU A 35 -8.70 -0.49 -10.57
C GLU A 35 -7.80 -0.10 -9.39
N GLY A 36 -8.33 0.64 -8.41
CA GLY A 36 -7.59 1.01 -7.20
C GLY A 36 -7.11 -0.21 -6.40
N ALA A 37 -7.95 -1.24 -6.28
CA ALA A 37 -7.58 -2.49 -5.62
C ALA A 37 -6.44 -3.21 -6.34
N ALA A 38 -6.51 -3.31 -7.68
CA ALA A 38 -5.43 -3.88 -8.49
C ALA A 38 -4.11 -3.10 -8.32
N GLY A 39 -4.17 -1.77 -8.24
CA GLY A 39 -3.01 -0.93 -7.96
C GLY A 39 -2.37 -1.22 -6.59
N ILE A 40 -3.18 -1.42 -5.54
CA ILE A 40 -2.70 -1.79 -4.20
C ILE A 40 -2.00 -3.15 -4.22
N ASP A 41 -2.60 -4.14 -4.88
CA ASP A 41 -2.04 -5.49 -4.97
C ASP A 41 -0.71 -5.49 -5.73
N GLN A 42 -0.63 -4.74 -6.83
CA GLN A 42 0.60 -4.60 -7.61
C GLN A 42 1.71 -3.91 -6.81
N ALA A 43 1.37 -2.83 -6.09
CA ALA A 43 2.33 -2.15 -5.21
C ALA A 43 2.84 -3.07 -4.10
N ARG A 44 1.94 -3.89 -3.51
CA ARG A 44 2.29 -4.89 -2.49
C ARG A 44 3.23 -5.96 -3.05
N ALA A 45 2.93 -6.52 -4.22
CA ALA A 45 3.77 -7.53 -4.87
C ALA A 45 5.17 -6.98 -5.20
N THR A 46 5.23 -5.73 -5.67
CA THR A 46 6.49 -5.03 -5.94
C THR A 46 7.31 -4.84 -4.67
N LEU A 47 6.68 -4.38 -3.58
CA LEU A 47 7.34 -4.23 -2.28
C LEU A 47 7.91 -5.55 -1.78
N ILE A 48 7.14 -6.63 -1.83
CA ILE A 48 7.60 -7.97 -1.43
C ILE A 48 8.85 -8.37 -2.24
N THR A 49 8.82 -8.16 -3.55
CA THR A 49 9.95 -8.46 -4.44
C THR A 49 11.21 -7.69 -4.03
N HIS A 50 11.09 -6.39 -3.71
CA HIS A 50 12.21 -5.57 -3.26
C HIS A 50 12.74 -6.02 -1.89
N VAL A 51 11.87 -6.38 -0.95
CA VAL A 51 12.28 -6.88 0.37
C VAL A 51 13.03 -8.20 0.26
N VAL A 52 12.54 -9.13 -0.57
CA VAL A 52 13.22 -10.41 -0.82
C VAL A 52 14.60 -10.18 -1.43
N ARG A 53 14.71 -9.30 -2.43
CA ARG A 53 16.01 -8.92 -3.02
C ARG A 53 16.95 -8.33 -1.99
N ALA A 54 16.47 -7.41 -1.14
CA ALA A 54 17.27 -6.80 -0.09
C ALA A 54 17.75 -7.82 0.95
N ARG A 55 16.89 -8.78 1.33
CA ARG A 55 17.25 -9.87 2.26
C ARG A 55 18.31 -10.80 1.68
N ARG A 56 18.18 -11.16 0.40
CA ARG A 56 19.18 -11.97 -0.31
C ARG A 56 20.51 -11.25 -0.50
N ALA A 57 20.50 -9.92 -0.58
CA ALA A 57 21.69 -9.07 -0.56
C ALA A 57 22.22 -8.82 0.88
N GLY A 58 21.78 -9.59 1.88
CA GLY A 58 22.26 -9.52 3.26
C GLY A 58 21.77 -8.34 4.10
N ARG A 59 20.83 -7.53 3.61
CA ARG A 59 20.31 -6.39 4.38
C ARG A 59 19.54 -6.87 5.61
N SER A 60 19.77 -6.28 6.77
CA SER A 60 19.10 -6.66 8.02
C SER A 60 17.63 -6.23 8.04
N TRP A 61 16.81 -6.91 8.86
CA TRP A 61 15.41 -6.54 9.07
C TRP A 61 15.23 -5.11 9.58
N ALA A 62 16.13 -4.62 10.43
CA ALA A 62 16.12 -3.24 10.89
C ALA A 62 16.41 -2.26 9.73
N GLY A 63 17.37 -2.59 8.86
CA GLY A 63 17.71 -1.79 7.69
C GLY A 63 16.62 -1.78 6.60
N ILE A 64 15.72 -2.75 6.61
CA ILE A 64 14.52 -2.81 5.75
C ILE A 64 13.34 -2.08 6.40
N ALA A 65 13.18 -2.20 7.71
CA ALA A 65 12.09 -1.56 8.46
C ALA A 65 12.22 -0.03 8.49
N ALA A 66 13.44 0.50 8.56
CA ALA A 66 13.72 1.93 8.62
C ALA A 66 13.08 2.75 7.48
N PRO A 67 13.30 2.44 6.19
CA PRO A 67 12.65 3.18 5.09
C PRO A 67 11.13 2.96 5.01
N LEU A 68 10.61 1.90 5.62
CA LEU A 68 9.17 1.62 5.68
C LEU A 68 8.46 2.32 6.84
N GLY A 69 9.21 2.95 7.76
CA GLY A 69 8.65 3.58 8.95
C GLY A 69 8.01 2.61 9.95
N ILE A 70 8.43 1.34 9.95
CA ILE A 70 7.90 0.29 10.84
C ILE A 70 8.98 -0.27 11.76
N THR A 71 8.58 -1.05 12.75
CA THR A 71 9.53 -1.73 13.64
C THR A 71 10.17 -2.93 12.94
N ARG A 72 11.36 -3.33 13.42
CA ARG A 72 12.04 -4.56 12.96
C ARG A 72 11.12 -5.78 13.07
N GLN A 73 10.38 -5.90 14.18
CA GLN A 73 9.50 -7.04 14.42
C GLN A 73 8.35 -7.06 13.41
N ALA A 74 7.69 -5.91 13.17
CA ALA A 74 6.62 -5.82 12.18
C ALA A 74 7.12 -6.14 10.75
N ALA A 75 8.35 -5.74 10.41
CA ALA A 75 8.96 -6.12 9.13
C ALA A 75 9.18 -7.63 9.03
N TRP A 76 9.69 -8.26 10.10
CA TRP A 76 9.87 -9.71 10.11
C TRP A 76 8.52 -10.44 9.96
N GLU A 77 7.53 -10.14 10.81
CA GLU A 77 6.20 -10.76 10.78
C GLU A 77 5.54 -10.64 9.40
N ARG A 78 5.72 -9.49 8.72
CA ARG A 78 5.12 -9.24 7.42
C ARG A 78 5.82 -9.95 6.26
N PHE A 79 7.14 -10.11 6.31
CA PHE A 79 7.91 -10.47 5.13
C PHE A 79 8.69 -11.77 5.23
N HIS A 80 8.92 -12.34 6.42
CA HIS A 80 9.78 -13.52 6.58
C HIS A 80 9.29 -14.69 5.69
N GLY A 81 7.97 -14.93 5.63
CA GLY A 81 7.42 -16.08 4.89
C GLY A 81 7.65 -15.99 3.39
N HIS A 82 7.71 -14.77 2.83
CA HIS A 82 8.03 -14.55 1.43
C HIS A 82 9.52 -14.79 1.14
N VAL A 83 10.40 -14.47 2.10
CA VAL A 83 11.84 -14.74 2.00
C VAL A 83 12.09 -16.24 2.09
N ASP A 84 11.50 -16.91 3.07
CA ASP A 84 11.62 -18.36 3.25
C ASP A 84 11.12 -19.11 2.00
N HIS A 85 10.00 -18.64 1.42
CA HIS A 85 9.47 -19.19 0.17
C HIS A 85 10.41 -18.95 -1.02
N ALA A 86 10.99 -17.75 -1.13
CA ALA A 86 11.94 -17.44 -2.19
C ALA A 86 13.24 -18.25 -2.07
N GLU A 87 13.77 -18.44 -0.87
CA GLU A 87 14.95 -19.28 -0.60
C GLU A 87 14.69 -20.74 -0.99
N ARG A 88 13.47 -21.24 -0.76
CA ARG A 88 13.08 -22.59 -1.21
C ARG A 88 13.04 -22.74 -2.72
N LEU A 89 12.57 -21.72 -3.45
CA LEU A 89 12.44 -21.78 -4.90
C LEU A 89 13.75 -21.49 -5.64
N LEU A 90 14.56 -20.57 -5.12
CA LEU A 90 15.71 -20.00 -5.82
C LEU A 90 17.06 -20.40 -5.21
N GLY A 91 17.04 -21.24 -4.18
CA GLY A 91 18.23 -21.62 -3.40
C GLY A 91 18.70 -20.53 -2.44
N PRO A 92 19.61 -20.88 -1.51
CA PRO A 92 20.22 -19.89 -0.62
C PRO A 92 20.97 -18.84 -1.46
N ALA A 93 20.94 -17.58 -1.03
CA ALA A 93 21.77 -16.56 -1.64
C ALA A 93 23.25 -16.89 -1.39
N ASP A 94 24.11 -16.76 -2.41
CA ASP A 94 25.54 -16.96 -2.26
C ASP A 94 26.09 -15.99 -1.20
N PRO A 95 26.67 -16.50 -0.09
CA PRO A 95 27.14 -15.65 0.99
C PRO A 95 28.32 -14.77 0.57
N ASP A 96 29.01 -15.12 -0.52
CA ASP A 96 30.23 -14.48 -1.00
C ASP A 96 29.98 -13.20 -1.83
N THR A 97 28.73 -12.90 -2.18
CA THR A 97 28.39 -11.65 -2.90
C THR A 97 28.18 -10.45 -1.96
N THR A 98 28.35 -10.62 -0.64
CA THR A 98 27.98 -9.60 0.35
C THR A 98 29.19 -9.07 1.14
N GLU A 99 30.09 -8.35 0.47
CA GLU A 99 30.91 -7.37 1.19
C GLU A 99 29.97 -6.22 1.61
N ASN A 100 29.56 -6.19 2.89
CA ASN A 100 28.92 -5.01 3.50
C ASN A 100 29.60 -4.68 4.86
N PRO A 101 30.22 -3.49 4.99
CA PRO A 101 31.03 -3.07 6.15
C PRO A 101 30.26 -2.69 7.43
N ALA A 102 28.99 -3.09 7.61
CA ALA A 102 28.13 -2.62 8.70
C ALA A 102 27.77 -3.67 9.77
N THR A 103 28.63 -4.65 10.03
CA THR A 103 28.48 -5.53 11.21
C THR A 103 29.24 -4.94 12.39
N GLY A 104 28.57 -4.06 13.15
CA GLY A 104 28.86 -3.91 14.57
C GLY A 104 28.41 -5.17 15.32
N PRO A 105 29.12 -5.60 16.38
CA PRO A 105 28.85 -6.88 17.02
C PRO A 105 27.54 -6.83 17.80
N ALA A 106 26.54 -7.59 17.37
CA ALA A 106 25.37 -7.89 18.17
C ALA A 106 25.05 -9.40 18.13
N ALA A 107 26.09 -10.20 18.38
CA ALA A 107 25.92 -11.54 18.94
C ALA A 107 26.35 -11.47 20.42
N SER A 108 25.42 -11.15 21.33
CA SER A 108 25.55 -11.52 22.74
C SER A 108 24.30 -11.19 23.56
N ARG A 109 23.80 -12.24 24.23
CA ARG A 109 23.06 -12.27 25.50
C ARG A 109 21.56 -11.94 25.46
N GLN A 110 20.76 -13.00 25.26
CA GLN A 110 19.52 -13.18 26.02
C GLN A 110 19.71 -14.36 26.97
N SER A 111 20.37 -14.10 28.09
CA SER A 111 20.38 -14.97 29.27
C SER A 111 20.50 -14.07 30.51
N SER A 112 19.44 -14.02 31.31
CA SER A 112 19.35 -13.69 32.75
C SER A 112 17.88 -13.29 33.02
N THR A 113 17.09 -14.19 33.59
CA THR A 113 16.86 -14.29 35.05
C THR A 113 16.01 -13.12 35.54
N THR A 114 14.70 -13.36 35.64
CA THR A 114 13.86 -12.64 36.60
C THR A 114 13.76 -13.51 37.85
N ASP A 115 14.72 -13.28 38.74
CA ASP A 115 14.64 -13.53 40.17
C ASP A 115 13.89 -12.34 40.81
N GLN A 116 13.22 -12.57 41.95
CA GLN A 116 12.54 -11.61 42.84
C GLN A 116 11.06 -11.27 42.57
N ARG A 117 10.16 -11.94 43.31
CA ARG A 117 9.21 -11.23 44.19
C ARG A 117 8.84 -12.12 45.38
N GLU A 118 9.49 -11.83 46.50
CA GLU A 118 9.06 -12.21 47.84
C GLU A 118 7.65 -11.70 48.10
N GLU A 119 6.70 -12.59 48.35
CA GLU A 119 5.48 -12.27 49.08
C GLU A 119 5.34 -13.40 50.12
N GLY A 120 5.99 -13.23 51.26
CA GLY A 120 5.68 -13.99 52.46
C GLY A 120 4.25 -13.64 52.89
N SER A 121 3.34 -14.61 52.82
CA SER A 121 2.04 -14.50 53.47
C SER A 121 2.05 -15.41 54.68
N GLY A 122 1.80 -14.78 55.83
CA GLY A 122 1.95 -15.34 57.16
C GLY A 122 0.89 -16.36 57.53
N ALA A 123 1.20 -17.01 58.65
CA ALA A 123 0.42 -18.01 59.36
C ALA A 123 -0.98 -17.55 59.78
#